data_AF-A0A372LY75-F1
#
_entry.id   AF-A0A372LY75-F1
#
_cell.length_a   1.000
_cell.length_b   1.000
_cell.length_c   1.000
_cell.angle_alpha   90.00
_cell.angle_beta   90.00
_cell.angle_gamma   90.00
#
_symmetry.space_group_name_H-M   'P 1'
#
loop_
_entity.id
_entity.type
_entity.pdbx_description
1 polymer ?
#
loop_
_entity_poly.entity_id
_entity_poly.type
_entity_poly.pdbx_seq_one_letter_code
_entity_poly.pdbx_strand_id
1 'polypeptide(L)'
;MTFGPSNGGLLPFRIDGGRAWHLDIPADGRRLLTHAAIGDYTELVPALVVEQSFLTELADDTSSLDLDDCRTIAVELAEDIYGVPWWTAGRLAATALEHWDQYGAYTVTVAHDATAALPAHRHIAAMLAWLRTAVSADEKRARRLELDLFNPPPELATRKRLLAARKRQTNGDAKGFLQQVAGLGGGG
;
A
#
# COMPACT_ATOMS: atom_id res chain seq x y z
N MET A 1 -11.34 16.36 7.11
CA MET A 1 -10.99 14.94 7.26
C MET A 1 -12.02 14.14 6.48
N THR A 2 -11.57 13.39 5.50
CA THR A 2 -12.43 12.53 4.67
C THR A 2 -12.29 11.11 5.20
N PHE A 3 -13.41 10.41 5.38
CA PHE A 3 -13.40 9.01 5.80
C PHE A 3 -13.12 8.11 4.60
N GLY A 4 -12.08 7.27 4.68
CA GLY A 4 -11.74 6.28 3.65
C GLY A 4 -10.62 6.70 2.68
N PRO A 5 -10.36 5.87 1.65
CA PRO A 5 -9.26 6.08 0.70
C PRO A 5 -9.45 7.35 -0.13
N SER A 6 -8.36 7.81 -0.74
CA SER A 6 -8.35 8.97 -1.63
C SER A 6 -9.27 8.76 -2.84
N ASN A 7 -10.05 9.79 -3.17
CA ASN A 7 -10.81 9.88 -4.42
C ASN A 7 -9.99 10.56 -5.55
N GLY A 8 -8.69 10.77 -5.32
CA GLY A 8 -7.80 11.55 -6.16
C GLY A 8 -7.32 12.84 -5.48
N GLY A 9 -6.40 13.54 -6.14
CA GLY A 9 -5.74 14.75 -5.66
C GLY A 9 -4.48 14.47 -4.83
N LEU A 10 -4.01 15.50 -4.13
CA LEU A 10 -2.74 15.47 -3.43
C LEU A 10 -2.80 14.58 -2.17
N LEU A 11 -1.93 13.57 -2.14
CA LEU A 11 -1.70 12.70 -1.00
C LEU A 11 -0.31 12.99 -0.40
N PRO A 12 -0.23 13.62 0.78
CA PRO A 12 1.05 13.92 1.41
C PRO A 12 1.72 12.68 1.99
N PHE A 13 3.05 12.61 1.90
CA PHE A 13 3.87 11.57 2.53
C PHE A 13 5.19 12.12 3.06
N ARG A 14 5.84 11.32 3.92
CA ARG A 14 7.16 11.62 4.50
C ARG A 14 7.98 10.33 4.53
N ILE A 15 9.28 10.47 4.31
CA ILE A 15 10.29 9.41 4.46
C ILE A 15 11.07 9.73 5.72
N ASP A 16 11.16 8.78 6.64
CA ASP A 16 11.92 8.89 7.91
C ASP A 16 11.65 10.15 8.74
N GLY A 17 10.43 10.70 8.65
CA GLY A 17 10.04 11.91 9.38
C GLY A 17 10.65 13.21 8.83
N GLY A 18 11.26 13.16 7.64
CA GLY A 18 11.82 14.31 6.94
C GLY A 18 10.77 15.25 6.33
N ARG A 19 11.17 15.94 5.26
CA ARG A 19 10.30 16.88 4.55
C ARG A 19 9.05 16.18 4.00
N ALA A 20 7.96 16.94 3.85
CA ALA A 20 6.74 16.42 3.24
C ALA A 20 6.82 16.54 1.71
N TRP A 21 6.40 15.49 1.03
CA TRP A 21 6.21 15.42 -0.42
C TRP A 21 4.76 15.07 -0.73
N HIS A 22 4.36 15.19 -1.99
CA HIS A 22 3.00 14.89 -2.41
C HIS A 22 2.97 13.97 -3.63
N LEU A 23 2.06 13.00 -3.60
CA LEU A 23 1.64 12.27 -4.78
C LEU A 23 0.37 12.93 -5.34
N ASP A 24 0.34 13.22 -6.64
CA ASP A 24 -0.88 13.60 -7.35
C ASP A 24 -1.63 12.33 -7.77
N ILE A 25 -2.60 11.92 -6.97
CA ILE A 25 -3.37 10.71 -7.21
C ILE A 25 -4.43 10.99 -8.29
N PRO A 26 -4.40 10.30 -9.45
CA PRO A 26 -5.40 10.51 -10.48
C PRO A 26 -6.79 10.06 -9.99
N ALA A 27 -7.83 10.80 -10.37
CA ALA A 27 -9.22 10.39 -10.15
C ALA A 27 -9.57 9.11 -10.92
N ASP A 28 -8.95 8.90 -12.08
CA ASP A 28 -9.02 7.65 -12.84
C ASP A 28 -7.98 6.65 -12.30
N GLY A 29 -8.46 5.72 -11.49
CA GLY A 29 -7.64 4.71 -10.83
C GLY A 29 -7.15 3.59 -11.74
N ARG A 30 -7.61 3.49 -13.00
CA ARG A 30 -7.24 2.37 -13.89
C ARG A 30 -5.73 2.33 -14.18
N ARG A 31 -5.08 3.50 -14.28
CA ARG A 31 -3.62 3.58 -14.42
C ARG A 31 -2.91 3.04 -13.18
N LEU A 32 -3.39 3.37 -11.98
CA LEU A 32 -2.86 2.86 -10.72
C LEU A 32 -3.00 1.34 -10.62
N LEU A 33 -4.16 0.79 -11.04
CA LEU A 33 -4.39 -0.65 -11.08
C LEU A 33 -3.46 -1.39 -12.03
N THR A 34 -3.06 -0.75 -13.14
CA THR A 34 -2.10 -1.33 -14.08
C THR A 34 -0.74 -1.53 -13.40
N HIS A 35 -0.23 -0.51 -12.71
CA HIS A 35 1.02 -0.61 -11.94
C HIS A 35 0.90 -1.63 -10.80
N ALA A 36 -0.24 -1.69 -10.12
CA ALA A 36 -0.49 -2.69 -9.07
C ALA A 36 -0.48 -4.13 -9.64
N ALA A 37 -1.09 -4.35 -10.80
CA ALA A 37 -1.16 -5.67 -11.43
C ALA A 37 0.22 -6.21 -11.84
N ILE A 38 1.10 -5.35 -12.37
CA ILE A 38 2.46 -5.73 -12.78
C ILE A 38 3.47 -5.68 -11.64
N GLY A 39 3.10 -5.11 -10.49
CA GLY A 39 3.97 -4.98 -9.32
C GLY A 39 5.08 -3.94 -9.48
N ASP A 40 4.94 -2.99 -10.40
CA ASP A 40 5.96 -1.98 -10.71
C ASP A 40 5.77 -0.72 -9.85
N TYR A 41 6.41 -0.73 -8.68
CA TYR A 41 6.48 0.40 -7.76
C TYR A 41 7.56 1.41 -8.15
N THR A 42 8.58 0.98 -8.90
CA THR A 42 9.70 1.82 -9.33
C THR A 42 9.27 2.90 -10.30
N GLU A 43 8.26 2.62 -11.13
CA GLU A 43 7.70 3.63 -12.03
C GLU A 43 6.53 4.40 -11.39
N LEU A 44 5.76 3.75 -10.50
CA LEU A 44 4.54 4.33 -9.95
C LEU A 44 4.82 5.62 -9.14
N VAL A 45 5.72 5.56 -8.16
CA VAL A 45 5.94 6.70 -7.25
C VAL A 45 6.56 7.89 -7.98
N PRO A 46 7.62 7.74 -8.79
CA PRO A 46 8.17 8.84 -9.58
C PRO A 46 7.14 9.46 -10.54
N ALA A 47 6.24 8.65 -11.11
CA ALA A 47 5.21 9.15 -12.01
C ALA A 47 4.12 9.97 -11.33
N LEU A 48 3.97 9.86 -10.01
CA LEU A 48 2.93 10.54 -9.23
C LEU A 48 3.47 11.69 -8.38
N VAL A 49 4.77 11.75 -8.10
CA VAL A 49 5.32 12.79 -7.24
C VAL A 49 5.22 14.18 -7.92
N VAL A 50 4.78 15.18 -7.16
CA VAL A 50 4.60 16.55 -7.68
C VAL A 50 5.93 17.32 -7.68
N GLU A 51 6.75 17.10 -6.66
CA GLU A 51 7.97 17.86 -6.46
C GLU A 51 9.12 17.35 -7.33
N GLN A 52 9.56 18.17 -8.28
CA GLN A 52 10.73 17.86 -9.13
C GLN A 52 12.02 17.60 -8.33
N SER A 53 12.16 18.21 -7.15
CA SER A 53 13.31 17.96 -6.26
C SER A 53 13.36 16.52 -5.75
N PHE A 54 12.23 15.82 -5.66
CA PHE A 54 12.21 14.39 -5.34
C PHE A 54 12.86 13.59 -6.47
N LEU A 55 12.49 13.88 -7.72
CA LEU A 55 13.03 13.17 -8.89
C LEU A 55 14.53 13.44 -9.07
N THR A 56 14.96 14.67 -8.85
CA THR A 56 16.39 15.02 -8.87
C THR A 56 17.15 14.27 -7.78
N GLU A 57 16.61 14.20 -6.56
CA GLU A 57 17.25 13.46 -5.46
C GLU A 57 17.23 11.94 -5.68
N LEU A 58 16.21 11.40 -6.34
CA LEU A 58 16.14 9.98 -6.66
C LEU A 58 17.15 9.59 -7.77
N ALA A 59 17.46 10.53 -8.66
CA ALA A 59 18.44 10.34 -9.74
C ALA A 59 19.89 10.58 -9.30
N ASP A 60 20.11 11.12 -8.11
CA ASP A 60 21.43 11.40 -7.57
C ASP A 60 21.94 10.21 -6.74
N ASP A 61 22.94 9.50 -7.24
CA ASP A 61 23.56 8.34 -6.57
C ASP A 61 24.19 8.68 -5.20
N THR A 62 24.37 9.96 -4.88
CA THR A 62 24.89 10.42 -3.58
C THR A 62 23.80 10.81 -2.59
N SER A 63 22.56 10.85 -3.04
CA SER A 63 21.38 11.11 -2.22
C SER A 63 21.11 9.97 -1.25
N SER A 64 20.42 10.28 -0.15
CA SER A 64 19.88 9.26 0.74
C SER A 64 18.58 8.64 0.23
N LEU A 65 17.98 9.22 -0.82
CA LEU A 65 16.74 8.76 -1.43
C LEU A 65 17.03 7.70 -2.50
N ASP A 66 16.40 6.53 -2.41
CA ASP A 66 16.61 5.44 -3.37
C ASP A 66 15.31 4.80 -3.89
N LEU A 67 15.45 3.79 -4.76
CA LEU A 67 14.29 3.07 -5.32
C LEU A 67 13.57 2.18 -4.30
N ASP A 68 14.22 1.79 -3.20
CA ASP A 68 13.56 1.05 -2.11
C ASP A 68 12.70 2.00 -1.25
N ASP A 69 13.01 3.30 -1.21
CA ASP A 69 12.09 4.30 -0.67
C ASP A 69 10.81 4.38 -1.50
N CYS A 70 10.89 4.33 -2.84
CA CYS A 70 9.72 4.27 -3.72
C CYS A 70 8.84 3.05 -3.40
N ARG A 71 9.47 1.88 -3.16
CA ARG A 71 8.76 0.69 -2.69
C ARG A 71 8.06 0.93 -1.35
N THR A 72 8.77 1.54 -0.40
CA THR A 72 8.27 1.81 0.95
C THR A 72 7.05 2.73 0.89
N ILE A 73 7.14 3.83 0.13
CA ILE A 73 6.03 4.78 -0.09
C ILE A 73 4.83 4.06 -0.69
N ALA A 74 5.02 3.28 -1.76
CA ALA A 74 3.92 2.56 -2.41
C ALA A 74 3.23 1.58 -1.47
N VAL A 75 3.97 0.89 -0.60
CA VAL A 75 3.43 -0.06 0.38
C VAL A 75 2.71 0.66 1.53
N GLU A 76 3.27 1.76 2.04
CA GLU A 76 2.69 2.51 3.15
C GLU A 76 1.39 3.22 2.76
N LEU A 77 1.37 3.83 1.57
CA LEU A 77 0.20 4.57 1.07
C LEU A 77 -0.82 3.67 0.36
N ALA A 78 -0.58 2.36 0.27
CA ALA A 78 -1.44 1.46 -0.48
C ALA A 78 -2.89 1.46 0.04
N GLU A 79 -3.08 1.49 1.36
CA GLU A 79 -4.42 1.52 1.95
C GLU A 79 -5.13 2.86 1.67
N ASP A 80 -4.39 3.97 1.59
CA ASP A 80 -4.92 5.28 1.22
C ASP A 80 -5.29 5.38 -0.26
N ILE A 81 -4.60 4.65 -1.15
CA ILE A 81 -4.83 4.69 -2.60
C ILE A 81 -5.87 3.64 -3.03
N TYR A 82 -5.68 2.39 -2.59
CA TYR A 82 -6.42 1.21 -3.04
C TYR A 82 -7.46 0.73 -2.02
N GLY A 83 -7.45 1.23 -0.78
CA GLY A 83 -8.32 0.74 0.30
C GLY A 83 -7.91 -0.62 0.88
N VAL A 84 -6.83 -1.20 0.37
CA VAL A 84 -6.27 -2.49 0.82
C VAL A 84 -4.74 -2.45 0.71
N PRO A 85 -4.01 -3.35 1.39
CA PRO A 85 -2.57 -3.43 1.24
C PRO A 85 -2.13 -3.67 -0.22
N TRP A 86 -0.93 -3.19 -0.56
CA TRP A 86 -0.40 -3.23 -1.93
C TRP A 86 -0.47 -4.62 -2.58
N TRP A 87 -0.04 -5.67 -1.86
CA TRP A 87 -0.06 -7.04 -2.39
C TRP A 87 -1.48 -7.54 -2.65
N THR A 88 -2.46 -7.12 -1.84
CA THR A 88 -3.86 -7.44 -2.07
C THR A 88 -4.37 -6.75 -3.32
N ALA A 89 -4.07 -5.46 -3.48
CA ALA A 89 -4.44 -4.69 -4.65
C ALA A 89 -3.85 -5.31 -5.93
N GLY A 90 -2.55 -5.67 -5.90
CA GLY A 90 -1.88 -6.32 -7.02
C GLY A 90 -2.46 -7.69 -7.36
N ARG A 91 -2.73 -8.55 -6.36
CA ARG A 91 -3.37 -9.85 -6.58
C ARG A 91 -4.77 -9.71 -7.19
N LEU A 92 -5.58 -8.78 -6.68
CA LEU A 92 -6.92 -8.51 -7.22
C LEU A 92 -6.86 -8.00 -8.66
N ALA A 93 -6.02 -7.00 -8.93
CA ALA A 93 -5.87 -6.41 -10.25
C ALA A 93 -5.33 -7.43 -11.27
N ALA A 94 -4.31 -8.21 -10.89
CA ALA A 94 -3.75 -9.26 -11.75
C ALA A 94 -4.77 -10.37 -12.04
N THR A 95 -5.52 -10.83 -11.03
CA THR A 95 -6.56 -11.86 -11.21
C THR A 95 -7.69 -11.37 -12.12
N ALA A 96 -8.14 -10.12 -11.94
CA ALA A 96 -9.17 -9.53 -12.79
C ALA A 96 -8.70 -9.33 -14.23
N LEU A 97 -7.42 -9.00 -14.43
CA LEU A 97 -6.80 -8.87 -15.74
C LEU A 97 -6.69 -10.23 -16.45
N GLU A 98 -6.24 -11.27 -15.75
CA GLU A 98 -6.11 -12.63 -16.29
C GLU A 98 -7.47 -13.25 -16.65
N HIS A 99 -8.51 -12.92 -15.90
CA HIS A 99 -9.86 -13.46 -16.06
C HIS A 99 -10.86 -12.38 -16.47
N TRP A 100 -10.45 -11.49 -17.37
CA TRP A 100 -11.25 -10.33 -17.76
C TRP A 100 -12.66 -10.69 -18.24
N ASP A 101 -12.83 -11.77 -19.01
CA ASP A 101 -14.16 -12.18 -19.49
C ASP A 101 -15.13 -12.51 -18.35
N GLN A 102 -14.64 -13.15 -17.28
CA GLN A 102 -15.45 -13.51 -16.12
C GLN A 102 -15.75 -12.30 -15.25
N TYR A 103 -14.74 -11.46 -15.01
CA TYR A 103 -14.92 -10.22 -14.27
C TYR A 103 -15.84 -9.25 -15.02
N GLY A 104 -15.65 -9.07 -16.33
CA GLY A 104 -16.48 -8.24 -17.19
C GLY A 104 -17.94 -8.71 -17.24
N ALA A 105 -18.19 -10.02 -17.27
CA ALA A 105 -19.54 -10.53 -17.12
C ALA A 105 -20.15 -10.16 -15.76
N TYR A 106 -19.39 -10.27 -14.68
CA TYR A 106 -19.83 -9.85 -13.35
C TYR A 106 -20.14 -8.35 -13.27
N THR A 107 -19.31 -7.49 -13.86
CA THR A 107 -19.53 -6.04 -13.78
C THR A 107 -20.83 -5.63 -14.48
N VAL A 108 -21.20 -6.31 -15.56
CA VAL A 108 -22.52 -6.16 -16.20
C VAL A 108 -23.66 -6.58 -15.26
N THR A 109 -23.54 -7.71 -14.55
CA THR A 109 -24.64 -8.19 -13.68
C THR A 109 -24.91 -7.29 -12.47
N VAL A 110 -23.89 -6.60 -11.96
CA VAL A 110 -24.02 -5.68 -10.82
C VAL A 110 -24.07 -4.20 -11.23
N ALA A 111 -24.19 -3.91 -12.53
CA ALA A 111 -24.18 -2.56 -13.10
C ALA A 111 -22.97 -1.71 -12.65
N HIS A 112 -21.80 -2.33 -12.50
CA HIS A 112 -20.54 -1.63 -12.29
C HIS A 112 -19.92 -1.28 -13.64
N ASP A 113 -19.69 0.01 -13.91
CA ASP A 113 -18.94 0.42 -15.08
C ASP A 113 -17.43 0.31 -14.82
N ALA A 114 -16.83 -0.79 -15.28
CA ALA A 114 -15.40 -1.03 -15.16
C ALA A 114 -14.54 -0.05 -16.00
N THR A 115 -15.15 0.68 -16.93
CA THR A 115 -14.49 1.65 -17.81
C THR A 115 -14.63 3.09 -17.34
N ALA A 116 -15.49 3.34 -16.35
CA ALA A 116 -15.66 4.65 -15.75
C ALA A 116 -14.35 5.14 -15.10
N ALA A 117 -14.12 6.44 -15.15
CA ALA A 117 -13.03 7.10 -14.44
C ALA A 117 -13.35 7.14 -12.93
N LEU A 118 -13.09 6.03 -12.24
CA LEU A 118 -13.32 5.87 -10.80
C LEU A 118 -12.00 5.75 -10.04
N PRO A 119 -11.96 6.18 -8.76
CA PRO A 119 -10.79 5.98 -7.92
C PRO A 119 -10.42 4.49 -7.78
N ALA A 120 -9.13 4.20 -7.61
CA ALA A 120 -8.62 2.83 -7.62
C ALA A 120 -9.33 1.92 -6.60
N HIS A 121 -9.59 2.43 -5.39
CA HIS A 121 -10.28 1.67 -4.34
C HIS A 121 -11.69 1.19 -4.73
N ARG A 122 -12.40 1.89 -5.64
CA ARG A 122 -13.73 1.48 -6.10
C ARG A 122 -13.65 0.26 -7.02
N HIS A 123 -12.65 0.24 -7.90
CA HIS A 123 -12.39 -0.94 -8.74
C HIS A 123 -11.94 -2.13 -7.89
N ILE A 124 -11.03 -1.91 -6.93
CA ILE A 124 -10.60 -2.95 -5.97
C ILE A 124 -11.79 -3.55 -5.21
N ALA A 125 -12.72 -2.71 -4.73
CA ALA A 125 -13.91 -3.20 -4.05
C ALA A 125 -14.78 -4.07 -4.96
N ALA A 126 -14.96 -3.69 -6.23
CA ALA A 126 -15.69 -4.50 -7.21
C ALA A 126 -15.00 -5.84 -7.53
N MET A 127 -13.67 -5.85 -7.68
CA MET A 127 -12.88 -7.07 -7.89
C MET A 127 -12.97 -8.02 -6.69
N LEU A 128 -12.89 -7.48 -5.47
CA LEU A 128 -13.04 -8.28 -4.26
C LEU A 128 -14.45 -8.85 -4.13
N ALA A 129 -15.48 -8.06 -4.44
CA ALA A 129 -16.87 -8.52 -4.43
C ALA A 129 -17.10 -9.64 -5.44
N TRP A 130 -16.57 -9.51 -6.65
CA TRP A 130 -16.59 -10.57 -7.67
C TRP A 130 -16.01 -11.88 -7.16
N LEU A 131 -14.78 -11.87 -6.64
CA LEU A 131 -14.15 -13.10 -6.13
C LEU A 131 -14.93 -13.71 -4.96
N ARG A 132 -15.46 -12.88 -4.07
CA ARG A 132 -16.30 -13.34 -2.96
C ARG A 132 -17.60 -13.99 -3.44
N THR A 133 -18.23 -13.46 -4.48
CA THR A 133 -19.44 -14.08 -5.03
C THR A 133 -19.18 -15.48 -5.58
N ALA A 134 -18.01 -15.69 -6.19
CA ALA A 134 -17.60 -16.99 -6.76
C ALA A 134 -17.39 -18.09 -5.69
N VAL A 135 -17.14 -17.72 -4.44
CA VAL A 135 -16.89 -18.66 -3.32
C VAL A 135 -17.94 -18.59 -2.21
N SER A 136 -19.01 -17.82 -2.41
CA SER A 136 -19.98 -17.47 -1.36
C SER A 136 -20.71 -18.66 -0.72
N ALA A 137 -20.87 -19.76 -1.45
CA ALA A 137 -21.54 -20.98 -0.96
C ALA A 137 -20.63 -21.91 -0.14
N ASP A 138 -19.31 -21.66 -0.08
CA ASP A 138 -18.33 -22.52 0.58
C ASP A 138 -17.44 -21.69 1.52
N GLU A 139 -17.74 -21.73 2.83
CA GLU A 139 -17.02 -21.00 3.86
C GLU A 139 -15.52 -21.33 3.89
N LYS A 140 -15.14 -22.58 3.59
CA LYS A 140 -13.73 -23.01 3.57
C LYS A 140 -13.00 -22.36 2.40
N ARG A 141 -13.65 -22.28 1.23
CA ARG A 141 -13.09 -21.56 0.06
C ARG A 141 -13.05 -20.05 0.31
N ALA A 142 -14.08 -19.47 0.92
CA ALA A 142 -14.08 -18.06 1.29
C ALA A 142 -12.91 -17.73 2.23
N ARG A 143 -12.70 -18.57 3.26
CA ARG A 143 -11.57 -18.38 4.19
C ARG A 143 -10.21 -18.52 3.52
N ARG A 144 -10.08 -19.49 2.60
CA ARG A 144 -8.85 -19.66 1.82
C ARG A 144 -8.58 -18.45 0.93
N LEU A 145 -9.60 -17.95 0.22
CA LEU A 145 -9.50 -16.73 -0.58
C LEU A 145 -9.02 -15.55 0.26
N GLU A 146 -9.57 -15.35 1.46
CA GLU A 146 -9.12 -14.28 2.35
C GLU A 146 -7.64 -14.42 2.73
N LEU A 147 -7.19 -15.63 3.08
CA LEU A 147 -5.79 -15.88 3.40
C LEU A 147 -4.88 -15.63 2.19
N ASP A 148 -5.28 -16.11 1.01
CA ASP A 148 -4.51 -15.99 -0.22
C ASP A 148 -4.41 -14.52 -0.68
N LEU A 149 -5.47 -13.73 -0.49
CA LEU A 149 -5.48 -12.32 -0.86
C LEU A 149 -4.74 -11.45 0.16
N PHE A 150 -5.02 -11.60 1.45
CA PHE A 150 -4.58 -10.62 2.46
C PHE A 150 -3.29 -10.99 3.19
N ASN A 151 -2.82 -12.24 3.13
CA ASN A 151 -1.54 -12.57 3.77
C ASN A 151 -0.37 -11.88 3.06
N PRO A 152 0.49 -11.17 3.80
CA PRO A 152 1.65 -10.52 3.20
C PRO A 152 2.60 -11.55 2.59
N PRO A 153 3.25 -11.24 1.46
CA PRO A 153 4.29 -12.10 0.91
C PRO A 153 5.47 -12.25 1.90
N PRO A 154 6.23 -13.37 1.84
CA PRO A 154 7.27 -13.69 2.82
C PRO A 154 8.32 -12.59 3.02
N GLU A 155 8.68 -11.91 1.94
CA GLU A 155 9.64 -10.80 1.92
C GLU A 155 9.19 -9.64 2.82
N LEU A 156 7.90 -9.28 2.76
CA LEU A 156 7.32 -8.19 3.55
C LEU A 156 7.02 -8.64 4.99
N ALA A 157 6.67 -9.91 5.19
CA ALA A 157 6.47 -10.48 6.52
C ALA A 157 7.76 -10.44 7.36
N THR A 158 8.90 -10.67 6.72
CA THR A 158 10.23 -10.64 7.37
C THR A 158 10.63 -9.22 7.74
N ARG A 159 10.43 -8.24 6.83
CA ARG A 159 10.74 -6.83 7.09
C ARG A 159 9.90 -6.22 8.22
N LYS A 160 8.59 -6.52 8.28
CA LYS A 160 7.74 -6.10 9.42
C LYS A 160 8.22 -6.68 10.75
N ARG A 161 8.68 -7.94 10.77
CA ARG A 161 9.25 -8.57 11.97
C ARG A 161 10.56 -7.93 12.39
N LEU A 162 11.44 -7.61 11.44
CA LEU A 162 12.71 -6.94 11.70
C LEU A 162 12.51 -5.51 12.21
N LEU A 163 11.60 -4.74 11.60
CA LEU A 163 11.24 -3.39 12.05
C LEU A 163 10.58 -3.42 13.44
N ALA A 164 9.69 -4.39 13.70
CA ALA A 164 9.08 -4.58 15.02
C ALA A 164 10.12 -5.00 16.08
N ALA A 165 11.11 -5.82 15.72
CA ALA A 165 12.21 -6.19 16.60
C ALA A 165 13.11 -4.98 16.91
N ARG A 166 13.48 -4.18 15.90
CA ARG A 166 14.26 -2.95 16.06
C ARG A 166 13.55 -1.93 16.96
N LYS A 167 12.23 -1.74 16.79
CA LYS A 167 11.42 -0.85 17.64
C LYS A 167 11.33 -1.32 19.10
N ARG A 168 11.32 -2.64 19.33
CA ARG A 168 11.39 -3.22 20.69
C ARG A 168 12.76 -3.01 21.33
N GLN A 169 13.83 -3.10 20.54
CA GLN A 169 15.19 -2.88 20.99
C GLN A 169 15.40 -1.40 21.38
N THR A 170 15.02 -0.45 20.52
CA THR A 170 15.10 1.00 20.85
C THR A 170 14.24 1.39 22.06
N ASN A 171 13.06 0.79 22.22
CA ASN A 171 12.22 1.02 23.41
C ASN A 171 12.81 0.38 24.68
N GLY A 172 13.50 -0.76 24.55
CA GLY A 172 14.24 -1.41 25.62
C GLY A 172 15.44 -0.58 26.07
N ASP A 173 16.20 -0.05 25.12
CA ASP A 173 17.36 0.81 25.34
C ASP A 173 16.95 2.13 26.00
N ALA A 174 15.86 2.75 25.53
CA ALA A 174 15.29 3.95 26.15
C ALA A 174 14.82 3.70 27.60
N LYS A 175 14.23 2.52 27.87
CA LYS A 175 13.79 2.15 29.22
C LYS A 175 14.98 1.84 30.15
N GLY A 176 16.03 1.20 29.64
CA GLY A 176 17.27 0.95 30.36
C GLY A 176 18.01 2.25 30.72
N PHE A 177 18.07 3.19 29.78
CA PHE A 177 18.64 4.52 30.01
C PHE A 177 17.87 5.30 31.09
N LEU A 178 16.53 5.32 31.02
CA LEU A 178 15.70 6.00 32.03
C LEU A 178 15.83 5.37 33.44
N GLN A 179 15.99 4.04 33.53
CA GLN A 179 16.23 3.36 34.82
C GLN A 179 17.62 3.67 35.39
N GLN A 180 18.64 3.77 34.55
CA GLN A 180 20.00 4.13 34.98
C GLN A 180 20.07 5.59 35.47
N VAL A 181 19.38 6.51 34.79
CA VAL A 181 19.26 7.92 35.21
C VAL A 181 18.48 8.05 36.53
N ALA A 182 17.38 7.30 36.70
CA ALA A 182 16.62 7.31 37.94
C ALA A 182 17.38 6.69 39.13
N GLY A 183 18.24 5.70 38.89
CA GLY A 183 19.06 5.07 39.93
C GLY A 183 20.22 5.93 40.44
N LEU A 184 20.68 6.91 39.65
CA LEU A 184 21.78 7.81 40.04
C LEU A 184 21.31 9.08 40.79
N GLY A 185 20.01 9.37 40.82
CA GLY A 185 19.44 10.54 41.49
C GLY A 185 18.96 10.34 42.94
N GLY A 186 19.07 9.12 43.49
CA GLY A 186 18.51 8.75 44.79
C GLY A 186 19.49 8.68 45.97
N GLY A 187 20.76 9.06 45.77
CA GLY A 187 21.78 9.06 46.83
C GLY A 187 22.14 10.49 47.25
N GLY A 188 21.34 11.07 48.13
CA GLY A 188 21.60 12.35 48.80
C GLY A 188 21.12 12.30 50.24
#